data_AF-A0A5E4Q5M6-F1
#
_entry.id   AF-A0A5E4Q5M6-F1
#
_cell.length_a   1.000
_cell.length_b   1.000
_cell.length_c   1.000
_cell.angle_alpha   90.00
_cell.angle_beta   90.00
_cell.angle_gamma   90.00
#
_symmetry.space_group_name_H-M   'P 1'
#
loop_
_entity.id
_entity.type
_entity.pdbx_description
1 polymer ?
#
loop_
_entity_poly.entity_id
_entity_poly.type
_entity_poly.pdbx_seq_one_letter_code
_entity_poly.pdbx_strand_id
1 'polypeptide(L)'
;MLADLALVGCYNGTLRHRTEDTDRVVLASAKRNLAAMAYFGLTEFQKMSQYVFEETFNLRFAVPFTQHNGTVSGATRAALSPAQLALSLYLYESQVFMNVRFEALKKRDSDFEFRWRHLGEVAPRNGVTEFDWDSNLEDVTTERHKGK
;
A
#
# COMPACT_ATOMS: atom_id res chain seq x y z
N MET A 1 5.74 10.20 -0.65
CA MET A 1 7.09 10.48 -0.13
C MET A 1 8.09 9.46 -0.70
N LEU A 2 8.27 9.44 -2.02
CA LEU A 2 9.09 8.42 -2.69
C LEU A 2 10.23 9.01 -3.52
N ALA A 3 10.23 10.32 -3.71
CA ALA A 3 11.24 11.02 -4.49
C ALA A 3 12.53 11.25 -3.68
N ASP A 4 13.66 11.25 -4.37
CA ASP A 4 14.91 11.78 -3.85
C ASP A 4 14.87 13.32 -3.87
N LEU A 5 14.80 13.92 -2.68
CA LEU A 5 14.71 15.37 -2.53
C LEU A 5 16.06 16.08 -2.72
N ALA A 6 17.18 15.36 -2.71
CA ALA A 6 18.49 15.96 -2.99
C ALA A 6 18.54 16.55 -4.41
N LEU A 7 17.79 15.96 -5.34
CA LEU A 7 17.65 16.44 -6.73
C LEU A 7 17.06 17.84 -6.86
N VAL A 8 16.39 18.33 -5.82
CA VAL A 8 15.72 19.65 -5.79
C VAL A 8 16.21 20.53 -4.63
N GLY A 9 17.38 20.21 -4.07
CA GLY A 9 18.01 20.97 -3.00
C GLY A 9 17.41 20.75 -1.61
N CYS A 10 16.76 19.61 -1.38
CA CYS A 10 16.06 19.28 -0.12
C CYS A 10 15.05 20.37 0.28
N TYR A 11 14.63 20.39 1.55
CA TYR A 11 13.69 21.40 2.05
C TYR A 11 14.27 22.82 2.17
N ASN A 12 15.59 22.98 2.08
CA ASN A 12 16.28 24.27 2.23
C ASN A 12 16.58 24.96 0.89
N GLY A 13 16.49 24.25 -0.23
CA GLY A 13 16.77 24.75 -1.58
C GLY A 13 15.53 25.27 -2.33
N THR A 14 15.52 25.11 -3.65
CA THR A 14 14.47 25.57 -4.58
C THR A 14 13.06 25.03 -4.31
N LEU A 15 12.88 24.07 -3.39
CA LEU A 15 11.56 23.64 -2.91
C LEU A 15 10.73 24.78 -2.26
N ARG A 16 11.40 25.86 -1.80
CA ARG A 16 10.73 27.10 -1.39
C ARG A 16 10.06 27.85 -2.55
N HIS A 17 10.57 27.66 -3.77
CA HIS A 17 10.03 28.18 -5.02
C HIS A 17 9.69 26.99 -5.94
N ARG A 18 8.68 26.21 -5.54
CA ARG A 18 8.19 25.09 -6.35
C ARG A 18 7.80 25.60 -7.75
N THR A 19 8.49 25.08 -8.76
CA THR A 19 8.16 25.30 -10.17
C THR A 19 7.63 24.01 -10.78
N GLU A 20 6.96 24.09 -11.93
CA GLU A 20 6.53 22.89 -12.68
C GLU A 20 7.70 21.95 -12.98
N ASP A 21 8.88 22.48 -13.28
CA ASP A 21 10.07 21.68 -13.56
C ASP A 21 10.55 20.95 -12.31
N THR A 22 10.52 21.60 -11.14
CA THR A 22 10.81 20.96 -9.85
C THR A 22 9.81 19.83 -9.57
N ASP A 23 8.51 20.05 -9.80
CA ASP A 23 7.46 19.03 -9.61
C ASP A 23 7.64 17.84 -10.56
N ARG A 24 8.03 18.09 -11.82
CA ARG A 24 8.35 17.03 -12.79
C ARG A 24 9.53 16.17 -12.35
N VAL A 25 10.60 16.78 -11.85
CA VAL A 25 11.77 16.07 -11.32
C VAL A 25 11.39 15.21 -10.10
N VAL A 26 10.63 15.78 -9.17
CA VAL A 26 10.15 15.05 -7.97
C VAL A 26 9.26 13.87 -8.38
N LEU A 27 8.32 14.08 -9.31
CA LEU A 27 7.42 13.04 -9.79
C LEU A 27 8.19 11.91 -10.51
N ALA A 28 9.12 12.25 -11.40
CA ALA A 28 9.93 11.27 -12.11
C ALA A 28 10.81 10.44 -11.16
N SER A 29 11.42 11.10 -10.17
CA SER A 29 12.19 10.43 -9.12
C SER A 29 11.33 9.46 -8.31
N ALA A 30 10.14 9.89 -7.88
CA ALA A 30 9.19 9.04 -7.15
C ALA A 30 8.78 7.80 -7.96
N LYS A 31 8.47 7.95 -9.25
CA LYS A 31 8.10 6.84 -10.13
C LYS A 31 9.24 5.83 -10.29
N ARG A 32 10.47 6.33 -10.53
CA ARG A 32 11.65 5.47 -10.64
C ARG A 32 11.89 4.69 -9.35
N ASN A 33 11.79 5.35 -8.20
CA ASN A 33 12.02 4.70 -6.91
C ASN A 33 10.93 3.66 -6.60
N LEU A 34 9.66 3.98 -6.86
CA LEU A 34 8.55 3.03 -6.72
C LEU A 34 8.77 1.78 -7.59
N ALA A 35 9.16 1.97 -8.86
CA ALA A 35 9.42 0.88 -9.78
C ALA A 35 10.64 0.03 -9.38
N ALA A 36 11.62 0.61 -8.69
CA ALA A 36 12.83 -0.08 -8.21
C ALA A 36 12.65 -0.79 -6.86
N MET A 37 11.59 -0.48 -6.10
CA MET A 37 11.30 -1.18 -4.84
C MET A 37 11.07 -2.67 -5.08
N ALA A 38 11.61 -3.52 -4.19
CA ALA A 38 11.37 -4.97 -4.25
C ALA A 38 9.86 -5.27 -4.22
N TYR A 39 9.12 -4.56 -3.39
CA TYR A 39 7.68 -4.71 -3.24
C TYR A 39 7.01 -3.38 -2.87
N PHE A 40 5.77 -3.19 -3.34
CA PHE A 40 4.84 -2.20 -2.83
C PHE A 40 3.42 -2.79 -2.91
N GLY A 41 2.53 -2.37 -2.01
CA GLY A 41 1.13 -2.79 -1.99
C GLY A 41 0.20 -1.62 -2.28
N LEU A 42 -1.01 -1.93 -2.74
CA LEU A 42 -2.08 -0.96 -2.94
C LEU A 42 -3.22 -1.31 -2.00
N THR A 43 -3.72 -0.30 -1.28
CA THR A 43 -4.76 -0.46 -0.26
C THR A 43 -6.09 -0.99 -0.83
N GLU A 44 -6.33 -0.72 -2.10
CA GLU A 44 -7.48 -1.15 -2.88
C GLU A 44 -7.38 -2.61 -3.33
N PHE A 45 -6.20 -3.21 -3.24
CA PHE A 45 -5.90 -4.56 -3.73
C PHE A 45 -5.14 -5.38 -2.70
N GLN A 46 -5.73 -5.55 -1.51
CA GLN A 46 -5.09 -6.24 -0.38
C GLN A 46 -4.69 -7.68 -0.70
N LYS A 47 -5.59 -8.47 -1.29
CA LYS A 47 -5.31 -9.87 -1.65
C LYS A 47 -4.18 -10.00 -2.69
N MET A 48 -4.17 -9.12 -3.68
CA MET A 48 -3.11 -9.08 -4.69
C MET A 48 -1.77 -8.68 -4.05
N SER A 49 -1.81 -7.69 -3.16
CA SER A 49 -0.65 -7.23 -2.40
C SER A 49 -0.05 -8.36 -1.56
N GLN A 50 -0.88 -9.13 -0.84
CA GLN A 50 -0.43 -10.31 -0.09
C GLN A 50 0.30 -11.30 -1.00
N TYR A 51 -0.31 -11.71 -2.11
CA TYR A 51 0.29 -12.68 -3.04
C TYR A 51 1.64 -12.20 -3.60
N VAL A 52 1.69 -10.96 -4.08
CA VAL A 52 2.93 -10.40 -4.64
C VAL A 52 4.03 -10.33 -3.57
N PHE A 53 3.70 -9.99 -2.32
CA PHE A 53 4.67 -10.01 -1.22
C PHE A 53 5.22 -11.41 -0.96
N GLU A 54 4.30 -12.38 -0.78
CA GLU A 54 4.64 -13.76 -0.46
C GLU A 54 5.56 -14.37 -1.53
N GLU A 55 5.25 -14.13 -2.81
CA GLU A 55 6.06 -14.65 -3.93
C GLU A 55 7.37 -13.87 -4.16
N THR A 56 7.40 -12.58 -3.82
CA THR A 56 8.63 -11.77 -3.94
C THR A 56 9.67 -12.18 -2.91
N PHE A 57 9.24 -12.48 -1.68
CA PHE A 57 10.15 -12.78 -0.57
C PHE A 57 10.18 -14.26 -0.18
N ASN A 58 9.38 -15.11 -0.82
CA ASN A 58 9.20 -16.51 -0.48
C ASN A 58 8.79 -16.70 1.00
N LEU A 59 7.82 -15.91 1.44
CA LEU A 59 7.24 -15.93 2.79
C LEU A 59 5.74 -16.24 2.72
N ARG A 60 5.13 -16.58 3.85
CA ARG A 60 3.67 -16.79 3.96
C ARG A 60 3.15 -16.02 5.17
N PHE A 61 2.05 -15.30 5.01
CA PHE A 61 1.36 -14.70 6.14
C PHE A 61 0.56 -15.77 6.90
N ALA A 62 0.48 -15.62 8.22
CA ALA A 62 -0.34 -16.50 9.07
C ALA A 62 -1.83 -16.20 8.97
N VAL A 63 -2.17 -14.96 8.61
CA VAL A 63 -3.54 -14.46 8.50
C VAL A 63 -3.70 -13.83 7.12
N PRO A 64 -4.77 -14.18 6.37
CA PRO A 64 -5.03 -13.59 5.07
C PRO A 64 -5.39 -12.11 5.19
N PHE A 65 -5.03 -11.33 4.18
CA PHE A 65 -5.42 -9.92 4.14
C PHE A 65 -6.91 -9.79 3.78
N THR A 66 -7.62 -8.95 4.54
CA THR A 66 -9.02 -8.62 4.33
C THR A 66 -9.17 -7.27 3.63
N GLN A 67 -9.99 -7.22 2.58
CA GLN A 67 -10.24 -5.98 1.85
C GLN A 67 -11.31 -5.16 2.59
N HIS A 68 -10.91 -4.01 3.16
CA HIS A 68 -11.82 -3.08 3.81
C HIS A 68 -12.09 -1.87 2.90
N ASN A 69 -13.21 -1.90 2.18
CA ASN A 69 -13.60 -0.83 1.27
C ASN A 69 -14.29 0.35 1.97
N GLY A 70 -14.83 0.12 3.18
CA GLY A 70 -15.45 1.16 4.02
C GLY A 70 -14.40 2.01 4.72
N THR A 71 -13.74 2.91 3.98
CA THR A 71 -12.77 3.85 4.56
C THR A 71 -13.41 5.21 4.82
N VAL A 72 -12.91 5.93 5.84
CA VAL A 72 -13.32 7.32 6.12
C VAL A 72 -13.15 8.20 4.88
N SER A 73 -12.05 8.03 4.14
CA SER A 73 -11.78 8.73 2.89
C SER A 73 -12.76 8.37 1.75
N GLY A 74 -13.26 7.13 1.72
CA GLY A 74 -14.26 6.69 0.75
C GLY A 74 -15.58 7.43 0.91
N ALA A 75 -16.01 7.66 2.16
CA ALA A 75 -17.21 8.44 2.46
C ALA A 75 -17.09 9.90 2.03
N THR A 76 -15.89 10.50 2.14
CA THR A 76 -15.63 11.87 1.68
C THR A 76 -15.56 12.00 0.16
N ARG A 77 -15.33 10.91 -0.58
CA ARG A 77 -15.14 10.94 -2.04
C ARG A 77 -16.36 11.45 -2.79
N ALA A 78 -17.57 11.21 -2.26
CA ALA A 78 -18.82 11.72 -2.84
C ALA A 78 -18.96 13.25 -2.74
N ALA A 79 -18.19 13.90 -1.84
CA ALA A 79 -18.22 15.34 -1.63
C ALA A 79 -17.13 16.11 -2.39
N LEU A 80 -16.26 15.41 -3.14
CA LEU A 80 -15.14 16.03 -3.85
C LEU A 80 -15.55 16.53 -5.26
N SER A 81 -15.01 17.67 -5.67
CA SER A 81 -15.23 18.21 -7.00
C SER A 81 -14.39 17.47 -8.07
N PRO A 82 -14.77 17.50 -9.35
CA PRO A 82 -14.00 16.87 -10.43
C PRO A 82 -12.56 17.38 -10.54
N ALA A 83 -12.31 18.66 -10.21
CA ALA A 83 -10.97 19.24 -10.19
C ALA A 83 -10.09 18.67 -9.06
N GLN A 84 -10.69 18.29 -7.93
CA GLN A 84 -9.99 17.63 -6.81
C GLN A 84 -9.68 16.16 -7.09
N LEU A 85 -10.34 15.55 -8.08
CA LEU A 85 -10.14 14.15 -8.49
C LEU A 85 -8.94 13.97 -9.46
N ALA A 86 -8.35 15.07 -9.96
CA ALA A 86 -7.27 15.05 -10.95
C ALA A 86 -5.93 14.44 -10.45
N LEU A 87 -5.79 14.18 -9.15
CA LEU A 87 -4.64 13.46 -8.56
C LEU A 87 -4.56 11.96 -8.97
N SER A 88 -5.47 11.51 -9.85
CA SER A 88 -5.65 10.11 -10.25
C SER A 88 -4.55 9.53 -11.14
N LEU A 89 -3.76 10.33 -11.86
CA LEU A 89 -2.80 9.80 -12.83
C LEU A 89 -1.68 8.97 -12.19
N TYR A 90 -1.15 9.43 -11.04
CA TYR A 90 -0.11 8.69 -10.32
C TYR A 90 -0.65 7.38 -9.71
N LEU A 91 -1.88 7.41 -9.20
CA LEU A 91 -2.56 6.23 -8.69
C LEU A 91 -2.82 5.21 -9.80
N TYR A 92 -3.18 5.68 -11.00
CA TYR A 92 -3.37 4.80 -12.14
C TYR A 92 -2.06 4.11 -12.55
N GLU A 93 -0.94 4.85 -12.61
CA GLU A 93 0.35 4.26 -12.95
C GLU A 93 0.84 3.24 -11.92
N SER A 94 0.64 3.49 -10.62
CA SER A 94 1.01 2.52 -9.58
C SER A 94 0.18 1.23 -9.68
N GLN A 95 -1.11 1.34 -10.03
CA GLN A 95 -1.96 0.19 -10.34
C GLN A 95 -1.43 -0.61 -11.53
N VAL A 96 -1.02 0.08 -12.61
CA VAL A 96 -0.43 -0.58 -13.78
C VAL A 96 0.85 -1.33 -13.39
N PHE A 97 1.76 -0.71 -12.64
CA PHE A 97 2.97 -1.40 -12.17
C PHE A 97 2.68 -2.62 -11.31
N MET A 98 1.68 -2.53 -10.42
CA MET A 98 1.28 -3.64 -9.58
C MET A 98 0.73 -4.80 -10.43
N ASN A 99 -0.14 -4.50 -11.39
CA ASN A 99 -0.72 -5.50 -12.30
C ASN A 99 0.36 -6.20 -13.14
N VAL A 100 1.32 -5.45 -13.68
CA VAL A 100 2.44 -6.02 -14.43
C VAL A 100 3.26 -6.99 -13.58
N ARG A 101 3.55 -6.64 -12.32
CA ARG A 101 4.27 -7.52 -11.39
C ARG A 101 3.46 -8.76 -11.03
N PHE A 102 2.18 -8.58 -10.74
CA PHE A 102 1.27 -9.67 -10.42
C PHE A 102 1.19 -10.68 -11.56
N GLU A 103 0.97 -10.23 -12.80
CA GLU A 103 0.90 -11.11 -13.97
C GLU A 103 2.23 -11.81 -14.24
N ALA A 104 3.36 -11.13 -14.03
CA ALA A 104 4.69 -11.74 -14.17
C ALA A 104 4.93 -12.87 -13.14
N LEU A 105 4.49 -12.69 -11.90
CA LEU A 105 4.58 -13.72 -10.85
C LEU A 105 3.62 -14.87 -11.12
N LYS A 106 2.35 -14.55 -11.45
CA LYS A 106 1.33 -15.52 -11.81
C LYS A 106 1.76 -16.41 -12.98
N LYS A 107 2.39 -15.85 -14.02
CA LYS A 107 2.89 -16.63 -15.17
C LYS A 107 3.99 -17.62 -14.79
N ARG A 108 4.76 -17.34 -13.73
CA ARG A 108 5.84 -18.22 -13.23
C ARG A 108 5.33 -19.29 -12.26
N ASP A 109 4.09 -19.16 -11.82
CA ASP A 109 3.47 -19.99 -10.79
C ASP A 109 2.62 -21.10 -11.44
N SER A 110 3.10 -22.34 -11.36
CA SER A 110 2.37 -23.52 -11.86
C SER A 110 1.08 -23.80 -11.08
N ASP A 111 1.06 -23.46 -9.80
CA ASP A 111 0.00 -23.81 -8.86
C ASP A 111 -0.82 -22.58 -8.44
N PHE A 112 -0.81 -21.54 -9.28
CA PHE A 112 -1.42 -20.24 -8.98
C PHE A 112 -2.84 -20.35 -8.47
N GLU A 113 -3.70 -21.10 -9.16
CA GLU A 113 -5.10 -21.24 -8.78
C GLU A 113 -5.27 -21.84 -7.39
N PHE A 114 -4.42 -22.79 -7.03
CA PHE A 114 -4.43 -23.38 -5.70
C PHE A 114 -3.92 -22.37 -4.67
N ARG A 115 -2.74 -21.79 -4.88
CA ARG A 115 -2.13 -20.85 -3.92
C ARG A 115 -2.98 -19.61 -3.72
N TRP A 116 -3.56 -19.07 -4.78
CA TRP A 116 -4.44 -17.90 -4.74
C TRP A 116 -5.73 -18.14 -3.94
N ARG A 117 -6.24 -19.37 -3.91
CA ARG A 117 -7.42 -19.73 -3.11
C ARG A 117 -7.08 -19.91 -1.64
N HIS A 118 -5.92 -20.47 -1.34
CA HIS A 118 -5.48 -20.81 0.01
C HIS A 118 -4.45 -19.80 0.58
N LEU A 119 -4.49 -18.54 0.12
CA LEU A 119 -3.65 -17.46 0.66
C LEU A 119 -3.97 -17.27 2.14
N GLY A 120 -2.94 -17.30 3.00
CA GLY A 120 -3.10 -17.18 4.46
C GLY A 120 -3.58 -18.46 5.17
N GLU A 121 -3.88 -19.54 4.44
CA GLU A 121 -4.21 -20.84 5.03
C GLU A 121 -2.93 -21.64 5.27
N VAL A 122 -2.15 -21.24 6.28
CA VAL A 122 -1.02 -22.04 6.73
C VAL A 122 -1.53 -23.21 7.58
N ALA A 123 -1.02 -24.41 7.34
CA ALA A 123 -1.25 -25.54 8.23
C ALA A 123 -0.96 -25.12 9.69
N PRO A 124 -1.78 -25.54 10.66
CA PRO A 124 -1.66 -25.09 12.04
C PRO A 124 -0.24 -25.39 12.55
N ARG A 125 0.60 -24.35 12.63
CA ARG A 125 1.82 -24.41 13.42
C ARG A 125 1.39 -24.33 14.88
N ASN A 126 1.92 -25.21 15.73
CA ASN A 126 1.73 -25.20 17.19
C ASN A 126 2.33 -23.92 17.82
N GLY A 127 1.74 -22.76 17.53
CA GLY A 127 2.20 -21.46 17.98
C GLY A 127 1.04 -20.45 17.96
N VAL A 128 1.14 -19.44 18.82
CA VAL A 128 0.15 -18.38 19.04
C VAL A 128 -0.05 -17.58 17.74
N THR A 129 -1.00 -17.98 16.88
CA THR A 129 -1.29 -17.29 15.61
C THR A 129 -2.62 -16.54 15.60
N GLU A 130 -3.27 -16.37 16.75
CA GLU A 130 -4.43 -15.48 16.84
C GLU A 130 -3.92 -14.04 17.10
N PHE A 131 -3.63 -13.34 16.00
CA PHE A 131 -3.38 -11.91 16.07
C PHE A 131 -4.73 -11.19 16.06
N ASP A 132 -5.18 -10.79 17.24
CA ASP A 132 -6.42 -10.04 17.43
C ASP A 132 -6.20 -8.55 17.10
N TRP A 133 -6.81 -8.10 16.01
CA TRP A 133 -6.76 -6.70 15.59
C TRP A 133 -7.49 -5.75 16.56
N ASP A 134 -8.49 -6.27 17.29
CA ASP A 134 -9.31 -5.47 18.22
C ASP A 134 -8.60 -5.25 19.56
N SER A 135 -7.64 -6.11 19.93
CA SER A 135 -6.84 -5.97 21.14
C SER A 135 -6.03 -4.67 21.25
N ASN A 136 -5.71 -4.02 20.11
CA ASN A 136 -4.95 -2.77 20.08
C ASN A 136 -5.83 -1.52 19.89
N LEU A 137 -7.15 -1.68 19.78
CA LEU A 137 -8.10 -0.57 19.59
C LEU A 137 -8.72 -0.08 20.91
N GLU A 138 -8.55 -0.83 22.01
CA GLU A 138 -8.99 -0.43 23.35
C GLU A 138 -7.82 0.15 24.16
N ASP A 139 -7.51 1.44 24.00
CA ASP A 139 -6.87 2.23 25.10
C ASP A 139 -6.76 3.75 24.87
N VAL A 140 -7.45 4.34 23.87
CA VAL A 140 -7.34 5.79 23.62
C VAL A 140 -8.55 6.60 24.13
N THR A 141 -9.66 5.96 24.47
CA THR A 141 -10.91 6.67 24.83
C THR A 141 -11.35 6.52 26.28
N THR A 142 -10.81 5.59 27.07
CA THR A 142 -11.30 5.27 28.42
C THR A 142 -10.55 5.95 29.57
N GLU A 143 -9.35 6.48 29.35
CA GLU A 143 -8.51 7.12 30.39
C GLU A 143 -8.88 8.59 30.71
N ARG A 144 -9.96 9.16 30.14
CA ARG A 144 -10.38 10.55 30.44
C ARG A 144 -11.56 10.71 31.42
N HIS A 145 -12.14 9.63 31.94
CA HIS A 145 -13.30 9.74 32.85
C HIS A 145 -13.23 8.85 34.10
N LYS A 146 -12.05 8.68 34.69
CA LYS A 146 -11.94 8.31 36.11
C LYS A 146 -10.90 9.18 36.82
N GLY A 147 -11.38 10.15 37.60
CA GLY A 147 -10.60 10.76 38.67
C GLY A 147 -10.48 12.28 38.62
N LYS A 148 -11.56 12.98 38.98
CA LYS A 148 -11.65 13.85 40.18
C LYS A 148 -13.06 14.40 40.32
#